data_AF-A0A2D4SHP0-F1
#
_entry.id   AF-A0A2D4SHP0-F1
#
_cell.length_a   1.000
_cell.length_b   1.000
_cell.length_c   1.000
_cell.angle_alpha   90.00
_cell.angle_beta   90.00
_cell.angle_gamma   90.00
#
_symmetry.space_group_name_H-M   'P 1'
#
loop_
_entity.id
_entity.type
_entity.pdbx_description
1 polymer ?
#
loop_
_entity_poly.entity_id
_entity_poly.type
_entity_poly.pdbx_seq_one_letter_code
_entity_poly.pdbx_strand_id
1 'polypeptide(L)'
;MAKQSYKDKNGTTRVGDALRWLVARGKVVAPEILDIAGKITGIESLNLLSDKIKSDGQLSETDKQMLLAELEFDVIEMQEVTKRWTSDNLTDSFLTKNIRPIVLAFLTLTLFIYIILDSSIGGFNIAPQWIDLLSSLLLLVYGGYFGARSAEKIVKTWKK
;
A
#
# COMPACT_ATOMS: atom_id res chain seq x y z
N MET A 1 -18.24 -11.85 -5.72
CA MET A 1 -17.61 -10.64 -6.28
C MET A 1 -17.70 -9.54 -5.23
N ALA A 2 -16.58 -9.01 -4.74
CA ALA A 2 -16.61 -7.90 -3.80
C ALA A 2 -17.29 -6.69 -4.46
N LYS A 3 -18.20 -6.02 -3.75
CA LYS A 3 -18.87 -4.81 -4.23
C LYS A 3 -17.80 -3.72 -4.39
N GLN A 4 -17.56 -3.27 -5.63
CA GLN A 4 -16.65 -2.17 -5.96
C GLN A 4 -17.05 -0.89 -5.20
N SER A 5 -16.05 -0.13 -4.71
CA SER A 5 -16.27 1.15 -4.03
C SER A 5 -16.89 2.18 -4.98
N TYR A 6 -17.55 3.21 -4.46
CA TYR A 6 -18.03 4.35 -5.25
C TYR A 6 -16.89 4.98 -6.04
N LYS A 7 -15.72 5.16 -5.40
CA LYS A 7 -14.51 5.67 -6.05
C LYS A 7 -14.00 4.75 -7.15
N ASP A 8 -14.07 3.44 -6.95
CA ASP A 8 -13.67 2.47 -7.99
C ASP A 8 -14.57 2.52 -9.22
N LYS A 9 -15.86 2.85 -9.04
CA LYS A 9 -16.84 2.91 -10.13
C LYS A 9 -16.85 4.25 -10.85
N ASN A 10 -16.73 5.35 -10.11
CA ASN A 10 -16.96 6.70 -10.64
C ASN A 10 -15.65 7.49 -10.82
N GLY A 11 -14.53 7.00 -10.28
CA GLY A 11 -13.23 7.69 -10.28
C GLY A 11 -13.15 8.87 -9.30
N THR A 12 -14.22 9.15 -8.56
CA THR A 12 -14.43 10.33 -7.71
C THR A 12 -14.97 9.93 -6.35
N THR A 13 -14.84 10.81 -5.35
CA THR A 13 -15.46 10.63 -4.04
C THR A 13 -16.87 11.20 -4.05
N ARG A 14 -17.75 10.68 -3.18
CA ARG A 14 -19.14 11.17 -3.09
C ARG A 14 -19.17 12.62 -2.67
N VAL A 15 -18.35 13.00 -1.68
CA VAL A 15 -18.22 14.38 -1.23
C VAL A 15 -17.70 15.28 -2.36
N GLY A 16 -16.79 14.78 -3.21
CA GLY A 16 -16.27 15.52 -4.36
C GLY A 16 -17.35 15.81 -5.40
N ASP A 17 -18.20 14.83 -5.69
CA ASP A 17 -19.32 15.02 -6.62
C ASP A 17 -20.44 15.89 -6.04
N ALA A 18 -20.69 15.79 -4.73
CA ALA A 18 -21.60 16.68 -4.02
C ALA A 18 -21.11 18.14 -4.06
N LEU A 19 -19.81 18.38 -3.85
CA LEU A 19 -19.22 19.73 -3.97
C LEU A 19 -19.34 20.29 -5.39
N ARG A 20 -19.06 19.47 -6.42
CA ARG A 20 -19.24 19.87 -7.83
C ARG A 20 -20.69 20.22 -8.14
N TRP A 21 -21.64 19.46 -7.60
CA TRP A 21 -23.06 19.71 -7.77
C TRP A 21 -23.51 21.02 -7.10
N LEU A 22 -22.98 21.35 -5.92
CA LEU A 22 -23.26 22.63 -5.24
C LEU A 22 -22.72 23.81 -6.05
N VAL A 23 -21.50 23.71 -6.56
CA VAL A 23 -20.88 24.74 -7.41
C VAL A 23 -21.66 24.92 -8.72
N ALA A 24 -22.10 23.83 -9.35
CA ALA A 24 -22.90 23.88 -10.57
C ALA A 24 -24.27 24.59 -10.37
N ARG A 25 -24.78 24.63 -9.13
CA ARG A 25 -26.00 25.35 -8.76
C ARG A 25 -25.77 26.82 -8.38
N GLY A 26 -24.54 27.32 -8.56
CA GLY A 26 -24.18 28.71 -8.27
C GLY A 26 -23.95 28.99 -6.79
N LYS A 27 -23.77 27.96 -5.94
CA LYS A 27 -23.42 28.16 -4.54
C LYS A 27 -21.92 28.47 -4.41
N VAL A 28 -21.60 29.44 -3.57
CA VAL A 28 -20.21 29.82 -3.29
C VAL A 28 -19.64 28.83 -2.27
N VAL A 29 -18.57 28.15 -2.66
CA VAL A 29 -17.82 27.23 -1.82
C VAL A 29 -16.40 27.77 -1.72
N ALA A 30 -15.82 27.77 -0.51
CA ALA A 30 -14.45 28.23 -0.32
C ALA A 30 -13.46 27.45 -1.23
N PRO A 31 -12.51 28.13 -1.91
CA PRO A 31 -11.54 27.49 -2.79
C PRO A 31 -10.69 26.42 -2.07
N GLU A 32 -10.43 26.61 -0.78
CA GLU A 32 -9.70 25.63 0.06
C GLU A 32 -10.43 24.28 0.14
N ILE A 33 -11.76 24.27 0.23
CA ILE A 33 -12.57 23.05 0.30
C ILE A 33 -12.46 22.28 -1.03
N LEU A 34 -12.46 22.99 -2.15
CA LEU A 34 -12.33 22.40 -3.49
C LEU A 34 -10.91 21.85 -3.72
N ASP A 35 -9.87 22.54 -3.25
CA ASP A 35 -8.49 22.06 -3.36
C ASP A 35 -8.24 20.79 -2.54
N ILE A 36 -8.73 20.77 -1.28
CA ILE A 36 -8.64 19.58 -0.43
C ILE A 36 -9.43 18.42 -1.04
N ALA A 37 -10.65 18.68 -1.54
CA ALA A 37 -11.47 17.67 -2.19
C ALA A 37 -10.82 17.10 -3.47
N GLY A 38 -10.09 17.92 -4.22
CA GLY A 38 -9.34 17.49 -5.40
C GLY A 38 -8.11 16.63 -5.08
N LYS A 39 -7.59 16.72 -3.85
CA LYS A 39 -6.38 16.04 -3.38
C LYS A 39 -6.67 14.94 -2.34
N ILE A 40 -7.90 14.41 -2.29
CA ILE A 40 -8.26 13.38 -1.30
C ILE A 40 -7.39 12.12 -1.48
N THR A 41 -6.44 11.96 -0.57
CA THR A 41 -5.57 10.79 -0.45
C THR A 41 -5.65 10.27 0.98
N GLY A 42 -6.63 9.41 1.23
CA GLY A 42 -6.79 8.73 2.53
C GLY A 42 -7.67 9.46 3.55
N ILE A 43 -7.86 8.80 4.70
CA ILE A 43 -8.82 9.22 5.75
C ILE A 43 -8.43 10.56 6.39
N GLU A 44 -7.14 10.85 6.52
CA GLU A 44 -6.66 12.11 7.11
C GLU A 44 -7.12 13.34 6.30
N SER A 45 -7.02 13.26 4.97
CA SER A 45 -7.49 14.31 4.07
C SER A 45 -9.02 14.50 4.12
N LEU A 46 -9.78 13.44 4.38
CA LEU A 46 -11.23 13.53 4.60
C LEU A 46 -11.58 14.19 5.93
N ASN A 47 -10.83 13.90 7.00
CA ASN A 47 -11.07 14.56 8.30
C ASN A 47 -10.81 16.07 8.19
N LEU A 48 -9.72 16.46 7.52
CA LEU A 48 -9.42 17.87 7.25
C LEU A 48 -10.54 18.55 6.45
N LEU A 49 -11.08 17.85 5.43
CA LEU A 49 -12.21 18.33 4.65
C LEU A 49 -13.46 18.54 5.51
N SER A 50 -13.76 17.60 6.42
CA SER A 50 -14.87 17.73 7.37
C SER A 50 -14.73 18.99 8.24
N ASP A 51 -13.54 19.24 8.79
CA ASP A 51 -13.32 20.40 9.65
C ASP A 51 -13.46 21.73 8.89
N LYS A 52 -13.02 21.75 7.62
CA LYS A 52 -13.21 22.90 6.73
C LYS A 52 -14.67 23.12 6.35
N ILE A 53 -15.44 22.08 6.07
CA ILE A 53 -16.88 22.20 5.80
C ILE A 53 -17.63 22.74 7.02
N LYS A 54 -17.27 22.30 8.23
CA LYS A 54 -17.90 22.77 9.49
C LYS A 54 -17.61 24.25 9.78
N SER A 55 -16.38 24.68 9.52
CA SER A 55 -15.92 26.05 9.77
C SER A 55 -16.30 27.05 8.67
N ASP A 56 -16.84 26.57 7.55
CA ASP A 56 -17.23 27.42 6.44
C ASP A 56 -18.48 28.26 6.78
N GLY A 57 -18.39 29.57 6.55
CA GLY A 57 -19.48 30.52 6.77
C GLY A 57 -20.36 30.79 5.55
N GLN A 58 -20.01 30.25 4.38
CA GLN A 58 -20.68 30.52 3.10
C GLN A 58 -21.69 29.42 2.74
N LEU A 59 -21.46 28.20 3.21
CA LEU A 59 -22.37 27.07 3.08
C LEU A 59 -23.58 27.20 4.00
N SER A 60 -24.76 26.93 3.46
CA SER A 60 -25.96 26.80 4.28
C SER A 60 -25.87 25.57 5.18
N GLU A 61 -26.53 25.60 6.35
CA GLU A 61 -26.54 24.46 7.27
C GLU A 61 -27.06 23.17 6.61
N THR A 62 -27.99 23.29 5.67
CA THR A 62 -28.49 22.15 4.88
C THR A 62 -27.42 21.56 3.97
N ASP A 63 -26.60 22.40 3.32
CA ASP A 63 -25.51 21.93 2.46
C ASP A 63 -24.38 21.30 3.28
N LYS A 64 -24.08 21.86 4.46
CA LYS A 64 -23.10 21.27 5.38
C LYS A 64 -23.51 19.87 5.81
N GLN A 65 -24.77 19.69 6.21
CA GLN A 65 -25.28 18.39 6.62
C GLN A 65 -25.19 17.37 5.48
N MET A 66 -25.56 17.77 4.26
CA MET A 66 -25.45 16.92 3.07
C MET A 66 -23.99 16.54 2.80
N LEU A 67 -23.06 17.51 2.80
CA LEU A 67 -21.65 17.26 2.53
C LEU A 67 -20.99 16.37 3.59
N LEU A 68 -21.31 16.58 4.87
CA LEU A 68 -20.80 15.77 5.98
C LEU A 68 -21.33 14.34 5.92
N ALA A 69 -22.58 14.14 5.53
CA ALA A 69 -23.15 12.80 5.35
C ALA A 69 -22.47 12.03 4.20
N GLU A 70 -22.23 12.69 3.06
CA GLU A 70 -21.50 12.05 1.95
C GLU A 70 -20.04 11.76 2.30
N LEU A 71 -19.40 12.66 3.04
CA LEU A 71 -18.05 12.45 3.56
C LEU A 71 -17.98 11.26 4.52
N GLU A 72 -18.97 11.09 5.39
CA GLU A 72 -19.05 9.94 6.29
C GLU A 72 -19.11 8.61 5.52
N PHE A 73 -19.88 8.55 4.42
CA PHE A 73 -19.89 7.39 3.55
C PHE A 73 -18.52 7.13 2.90
N ASP A 74 -17.83 8.16 2.45
CA ASP A 74 -16.47 8.04 1.89
C ASP A 74 -15.46 7.55 2.95
N VAL A 75 -15.58 7.99 4.21
CA VAL A 75 -14.76 7.51 5.33
C VAL A 75 -15.03 6.04 5.62
N ILE A 76 -16.29 5.65 5.78
CA ILE A 76 -16.68 4.25 6.06
C ILE A 76 -16.18 3.34 4.95
N GLU A 77 -16.33 3.74 3.69
CA GLU A 77 -15.87 2.95 2.56
C GLU A 77 -14.35 2.73 2.60
N MET A 78 -13.57 3.78 2.85
CA MET A 78 -12.11 3.65 3.02
C MET A 78 -11.71 2.81 4.24
N GLN A 79 -12.45 2.90 5.34
CA GLN A 79 -12.23 2.05 6.51
C GLN A 79 -12.49 0.58 6.19
N GLU A 80 -13.56 0.25 5.46
CA GLU A 80 -13.86 -1.12 5.05
C GLU A 80 -12.80 -1.67 4.09
N VAL A 81 -12.29 -0.85 3.17
CA VAL A 81 -11.13 -1.22 2.34
C VAL A 81 -9.91 -1.50 3.21
N THR A 82 -9.63 -0.64 4.19
CA THR A 82 -8.49 -0.81 5.12
C THR A 82 -8.63 -2.06 5.98
N LYS A 83 -9.84 -2.35 6.47
CA LYS A 83 -10.15 -3.58 7.22
C LYS A 83 -9.95 -4.82 6.36
N ARG A 84 -10.35 -4.78 5.09
CA ARG A 84 -10.08 -5.87 4.14
C ARG A 84 -8.59 -6.06 3.91
N TRP A 85 -7.85 -4.98 3.65
CA TRP A 85 -6.40 -5.08 3.48
C TRP A 85 -5.71 -5.61 4.74
N THR A 86 -6.16 -5.20 5.91
CA THR A 86 -5.70 -5.74 7.19
C THR A 86 -6.07 -7.23 7.32
N SER A 87 -7.30 -7.61 6.98
CA SER A 87 -7.78 -9.00 7.00
C SER A 87 -7.03 -9.90 6.03
N ASP A 88 -6.73 -9.41 4.82
CA ASP A 88 -5.97 -10.14 3.81
C ASP A 88 -4.51 -10.29 4.26
N ASN A 89 -3.95 -9.26 4.91
CA ASN A 89 -2.62 -9.30 5.52
C ASN A 89 -2.57 -10.12 6.83
N LEU A 90 -3.71 -10.36 7.49
CA LEU A 90 -3.85 -11.18 8.70
C LEU A 90 -3.70 -12.68 8.43
N THR A 91 -3.33 -13.09 7.21
CA THR A 91 -2.75 -14.42 6.97
C THR A 91 -1.34 -14.47 7.59
N ASP A 92 -1.31 -14.35 8.92
CA ASP A 92 -0.18 -14.33 9.85
C ASP A 92 0.46 -15.72 9.99
N SER A 93 0.53 -16.48 8.89
CA SER A 93 1.19 -17.78 8.92
C SER A 93 2.69 -17.58 9.20
N PHE A 94 3.25 -18.48 10.00
CA PHE A 94 4.70 -18.51 10.25
C PHE A 94 5.50 -18.50 8.94
N LEU A 95 4.97 -19.15 7.91
CA LEU A 95 5.56 -19.22 6.57
C LEU A 95 5.61 -17.83 5.91
N THR A 96 4.52 -17.06 5.93
CA THR A 96 4.44 -15.72 5.33
C THR A 96 5.44 -14.77 5.97
N LYS A 97 5.58 -14.80 7.31
CA LYS A 97 6.52 -13.95 8.05
C LYS A 97 7.98 -14.31 7.76
N ASN A 98 8.25 -15.60 7.54
CA ASN A 98 9.59 -16.13 7.40
C ASN A 98 9.95 -16.50 5.96
N ILE A 99 9.14 -16.14 4.96
CA ILE A 99 9.41 -16.55 3.57
C ILE A 99 10.76 -16.05 3.08
N ARG A 100 11.17 -14.84 3.49
CA ARG A 100 12.48 -14.26 3.16
C ARG A 100 13.66 -15.07 3.73
N PRO A 101 13.75 -15.30 5.05
CA PRO A 101 14.81 -16.15 5.60
C PRO A 101 14.71 -17.61 5.16
N ILE A 102 13.51 -18.15 4.89
CA ILE A 102 13.33 -19.52 4.40
C ILE A 102 13.88 -19.67 2.97
N VAL A 103 13.59 -18.72 2.07
CA VAL A 103 14.14 -18.74 0.70
C VAL A 103 15.66 -18.62 0.73
N LEU A 104 16.21 -17.76 1.60
CA LEU A 104 17.65 -17.66 1.82
C LEU A 104 18.23 -19.02 2.24
N ALA A 105 17.68 -19.63 3.30
CA ALA A 105 18.14 -20.91 3.82
C ALA A 105 18.03 -22.04 2.79
N PHE A 106 16.93 -22.06 2.03
CA PHE A 106 16.72 -23.03 0.96
C PHE A 106 17.78 -22.93 -0.12
N LEU A 107 18.04 -21.72 -0.66
CA LEU A 107 19.05 -21.52 -1.70
C LEU A 107 20.46 -21.84 -1.20
N THR A 108 20.79 -21.49 0.05
CA THR A 108 22.07 -21.86 0.68
C THR A 108 22.20 -23.37 0.82
N LEU A 109 21.13 -24.07 1.21
CA LEU A 109 21.12 -25.53 1.29
C LEU A 109 21.30 -26.17 -0.09
N THR A 110 20.63 -25.65 -1.12
CA THR A 110 20.82 -26.10 -2.50
C THR A 110 22.26 -25.93 -2.96
N LEU A 111 22.92 -24.82 -2.61
CA LEU A 111 24.34 -24.61 -2.89
C LEU A 111 25.21 -25.69 -2.22
N PHE A 112 24.96 -26.01 -0.95
CA PHE A 112 25.69 -27.09 -0.27
C PHE A 112 25.50 -28.44 -0.96
N ILE A 113 24.28 -28.77 -1.38
CA ILE A 113 23.98 -29.99 -2.14
C ILE A 113 24.78 -30.01 -3.44
N TYR A 114 24.82 -28.90 -4.18
CA TYR A 114 25.57 -28.80 -5.43
C TYR A 114 27.07 -29.05 -5.21
N ILE A 115 27.66 -28.43 -4.18
CA ILE A 115 29.07 -28.63 -3.81
C ILE A 115 29.37 -30.09 -3.47
N ILE A 116 28.49 -30.72 -2.68
CA ILE A 116 28.67 -32.14 -2.28
C ILE A 116 28.58 -33.04 -3.51
N LEU A 117 27.60 -32.85 -4.40
CA LEU A 117 27.43 -33.67 -5.59
C LEU A 117 28.61 -33.54 -6.55
N ASP A 118 29.09 -32.31 -6.78
CA ASP A 118 30.28 -32.03 -7.60
C ASP A 118 31.56 -32.67 -7.01
N SER A 119 31.67 -32.69 -5.68
CA SER A 119 32.86 -33.24 -5.00
C SER A 119 32.83 -34.75 -4.77
N SER A 120 31.64 -35.37 -4.73
CA SER A 120 31.48 -36.78 -4.28
C SER A 120 31.29 -37.79 -5.40
N ILE A 121 30.85 -37.35 -6.59
CA ILE A 121 30.55 -38.25 -7.71
C ILE A 121 31.55 -37.99 -8.84
N GLY A 122 32.52 -38.88 -9.00
CA GLY A 122 33.49 -38.80 -10.10
C GLY A 122 32.79 -38.79 -11.47
N GLY A 123 33.04 -37.76 -12.27
CA GLY A 123 32.45 -37.60 -13.61
C GLY A 123 31.07 -36.93 -13.65
N PHE A 124 30.46 -36.67 -12.50
CA PHE A 124 29.30 -35.78 -12.41
C PHE A 124 29.80 -34.34 -12.48
N ASN A 125 29.23 -33.55 -13.38
CA ASN A 125 29.54 -32.14 -13.51
C ASN A 125 28.23 -31.36 -13.66
N ILE A 126 28.08 -30.30 -12.88
CA ILE A 126 26.91 -29.44 -12.95
C ILE A 126 27.11 -28.46 -14.10
N ALA A 127 26.15 -28.41 -15.03
CA ALA A 127 26.26 -27.51 -16.17
C ALA A 127 26.40 -26.05 -15.72
N PRO A 128 27.33 -25.26 -16.30
CA PRO A 128 27.63 -23.89 -15.87
C PRO A 128 26.41 -22.98 -15.77
N GLN A 129 25.45 -23.12 -16.69
CA GLN A 129 24.18 -22.39 -16.68
C GLN A 129 23.38 -22.52 -15.37
N TRP A 130 23.45 -23.66 -14.69
CA TRP A 130 22.77 -23.87 -13.40
C TRP A 130 23.55 -23.22 -12.24
N ILE A 131 24.88 -23.20 -12.34
CA ILE A 131 25.75 -22.50 -11.38
C ILE A 131 25.51 -21.00 -11.49
N ASP A 132 25.47 -20.46 -12.70
CA ASP A 132 25.24 -19.03 -12.97
C ASP A 132 23.85 -18.59 -12.48
N LEU A 133 22.82 -19.41 -12.72
CA LEU A 133 21.47 -19.17 -12.23
C LEU A 133 21.43 -19.14 -10.69
N LEU A 134 22.01 -20.15 -10.03
CA LEU A 134 22.04 -20.23 -8.58
C LEU A 134 22.83 -19.06 -7.97
N SER A 135 23.99 -18.74 -8.54
CA SER A 135 24.82 -17.59 -8.15
C SER A 135 24.05 -16.27 -8.24
N SER A 136 23.33 -16.05 -9.35
CA SER A 136 22.52 -14.85 -9.56
C SER A 136 21.39 -14.72 -8.54
N LEU A 137 20.69 -15.84 -8.27
CA LEU A 137 19.63 -15.88 -7.26
C LEU A 137 20.17 -15.64 -5.85
N LEU A 138 21.31 -16.24 -5.50
CA LEU A 138 21.98 -16.03 -4.22
C LEU A 138 22.38 -14.56 -4.05
N LEU A 139 23.01 -13.95 -5.05
CA LEU A 139 23.38 -12.53 -5.00
C LEU A 139 22.17 -11.63 -4.75
N LEU A 140 21.07 -11.86 -5.47
CA LEU A 140 19.84 -11.11 -5.30
C LEU A 140 19.24 -11.28 -3.90
N VAL A 141 19.16 -12.51 -3.40
CA VAL A 141 18.50 -12.80 -2.11
C VAL A 141 19.37 -12.37 -0.93
N TYR A 142 20.69 -12.60 -0.96
CA TYR A 142 21.62 -12.10 0.06
C TYR A 142 21.69 -10.57 0.04
N GLY A 143 21.82 -9.96 -1.14
CA GLY A 143 21.83 -8.51 -1.30
C GLY A 143 20.53 -7.87 -0.85
N GLY A 144 19.38 -8.44 -1.22
CA GLY A 144 18.07 -7.96 -0.79
C GLY A 144 17.85 -8.12 0.72
N TYR A 145 18.22 -9.26 1.31
CA TYR A 145 17.97 -9.52 2.73
C TYR A 145 18.90 -8.72 3.65
N PHE A 146 20.21 -8.72 3.38
CA PHE A 146 21.19 -8.03 4.22
C PHE A 146 21.40 -6.57 3.79
N GLY A 147 21.45 -6.30 2.48
CA GLY A 147 21.67 -4.96 1.95
C GLY A 147 20.50 -4.01 2.24
N ALA A 148 19.25 -4.43 2.02
CA ALA A 148 18.10 -3.58 2.33
C ALA A 148 18.00 -3.28 3.84
N ARG A 149 18.31 -4.27 4.70
CA ARG A 149 18.34 -4.07 6.16
C ARG A 149 19.45 -3.11 6.60
N SER A 150 20.63 -3.21 5.99
CA SER A 150 21.74 -2.28 6.24
C SER A 150 21.38 -0.87 5.79
N ALA A 151 20.80 -0.71 4.61
CA ALA A 151 20.33 0.58 4.10
C ALA A 151 19.23 1.19 5.00
N GLU A 152 18.25 0.39 5.42
CA GLU A 152 17.18 0.83 6.33
C GLU A 152 17.75 1.36 7.65
N LYS A 153 18.76 0.69 8.22
CA LYS A 153 19.43 1.13 9.44
C LYS A 153 20.15 2.46 9.26
N ILE A 154 20.90 2.61 8.16
CA ILE A 154 21.64 3.85 7.84
C ILE A 154 20.66 5.02 7.67
N VAL A 155 19.58 4.83 6.91
CA VAL A 155 18.56 5.87 6.69
C VAL A 155 17.90 6.31 8.00
N LYS A 156 17.60 5.37 8.91
CA LYS A 156 17.03 5.69 10.24
C LYS A 156 18.00 6.49 11.11
N THR A 157 19.30 6.21 11.03
CA THR A 157 20.33 6.98 11.76
C THR A 157 20.50 8.38 11.18
N TRP A 158 20.39 8.54 9.86
CA TRP A 158 20.57 9.84 9.19
C TRP A 158 19.38 10.80 9.35
N LYS A 159 18.18 10.27 9.59
CA LYS A 159 16.95 11.04 9.87
C LYS A 159 16.77 11.41 11.36
N LYS A 160 17.69 11.00 12.24
CA LYS A 160 17.75 11.40 13.65
C LYS A 160 18.71 12.55 13.84
#